data_AF-A0A257NI32-F1
#
_entry.id   AF-A0A257NI32-F1
#
_cell.length_a   1.000
_cell.length_b   1.000
_cell.length_c   1.000
_cell.angle_alpha   90.00
_cell.angle_beta   90.00
_cell.angle_gamma   90.00
#
_symmetry.space_group_name_H-M   'P 1'
#
loop_
_entity.id
_entity.type
_entity.pdbx_description
1 polymer ?
#
loop_
_entity_poly.entity_id
_entity_poly.type
_entity_poly.pdbx_seq_one_letter_code
_entity_poly.pdbx_strand_id
1 'polypeptide(L)'
;MPKLSAGVLVYRIRDGVVDVLIAHPGGPFWARKDVGVWSIPKGEYLDGDDPWAAAQREFREELGLPVPPGPRIDFGPLKQPSGKVVTAFAVAGDLDVSEARSNTFELEWPKGS
;
A
#
# COMPACT_ATOMS: atom_id res chain seq x y z
N MET A 1 -1.10 5.95 -18.02
CA MET A 1 -1.15 5.52 -16.62
C MET A 1 -1.81 4.15 -16.55
N PRO A 2 -1.21 3.19 -15.85
CA PRO A 2 -1.83 1.91 -15.53
C PRO A 2 -3.22 2.10 -14.95
N LYS A 3 -4.19 1.35 -15.48
CA LYS A 3 -5.55 1.32 -14.94
C LYS A 3 -5.69 0.36 -13.76
N LEU A 4 -4.63 -0.37 -13.42
CA LEU A 4 -4.64 -1.42 -12.41
C LEU A 4 -3.68 -1.07 -11.26
N SER A 5 -4.11 -1.36 -10.04
CA SER A 5 -3.30 -1.21 -8.83
C SER A 5 -3.62 -2.32 -7.85
N ALA A 6 -2.61 -2.81 -7.13
CA ALA A 6 -2.80 -3.85 -6.13
C ALA A 6 -2.12 -3.46 -4.82
N GLY A 7 -2.74 -3.85 -3.71
CA GLY A 7 -2.26 -3.55 -2.38
C GLY A 7 -2.69 -4.57 -1.35
N VAL A 8 -2.03 -4.54 -0.19
CA VAL A 8 -2.29 -5.48 0.90
C VAL A 8 -2.48 -4.74 2.22
N LEU A 9 -3.52 -5.14 2.95
CA LEU A 9 -3.81 -4.68 4.30
C LEU A 9 -3.32 -5.72 5.32
N VAL A 10 -2.28 -5.39 6.08
CA VAL A 10 -1.91 -6.21 7.24
C VAL A 10 -2.84 -5.84 8.39
N TYR A 11 -3.43 -6.85 9.02
CA TYR A 11 -4.32 -6.65 10.16
C TYR A 11 -4.02 -7.64 11.28
N ARG A 12 -4.37 -7.27 12.50
CA ARG A 12 -4.37 -8.16 13.67
C ARG A 12 -5.61 -7.91 14.52
N ILE A 13 -5.97 -8.89 15.33
CA ILE A 13 -7.09 -8.80 16.26
C ILE A 13 -6.53 -8.92 17.68
N ARG A 14 -6.77 -7.91 18.51
CA ARG A 14 -6.37 -7.91 19.93
C ARG A 14 -7.59 -7.55 20.76
N ASP A 15 -7.96 -8.40 21.71
CA ASP A 15 -9.10 -8.20 22.60
C ASP A 15 -10.42 -7.86 21.86
N GLY A 16 -10.62 -8.48 20.69
CA GLY A 16 -11.80 -8.25 19.83
C GLY A 16 -11.74 -6.98 18.99
N VAL A 17 -10.68 -6.18 19.08
CA VAL A 17 -10.45 -4.98 18.27
C VAL A 17 -9.57 -5.30 17.07
N VAL A 18 -9.95 -4.80 15.90
CA VAL A 18 -9.18 -4.94 14.66
C VAL A 18 -8.23 -3.76 14.52
N ASP A 19 -6.93 -4.04 14.56
CA ASP A 19 -5.89 -3.10 14.19
C ASP A 19 -5.53 -3.33 12.72
N VAL A 20 -5.34 -2.24 11.98
CA VAL A 20 -4.96 -2.28 10.56
C VAL A 20 -3.74 -1.40 10.30
N LEU A 21 -2.87 -1.85 9.41
CA LEU A 21 -1.74 -1.06 8.94
C LEU A 21 -2.15 -0.22 7.73
N ILE A 22 -1.98 1.10 7.85
CA ILE A 22 -2.19 2.07 6.78
C ILE A 22 -0.93 2.94 6.62
N ALA A 23 -0.68 3.39 5.40
CA ALA A 23 0.43 4.24 5.03
C ALA A 23 -0.07 5.65 4.67
N HIS A 24 0.76 6.64 5.00
CA HIS A 24 0.58 8.03 4.62
C HIS A 24 1.62 8.38 3.55
N PRO A 25 1.21 8.93 2.39
CA PRO A 25 2.15 9.35 1.37
C PRO A 25 3.08 10.45 1.90
N GLY A 26 4.38 10.21 1.87
CA GLY A 26 5.37 11.19 2.29
C GLY A 26 5.71 12.25 1.24
N GLY A 27 6.81 12.95 1.48
CA GLY A 27 7.38 13.93 0.54
C GLY A 27 6.72 15.31 0.59
N PRO A 28 7.32 16.29 -0.10
CA PRO A 28 6.94 17.71 0.04
C PRO A 28 5.51 18.02 -0.39
N PHE A 29 4.91 17.20 -1.26
CA PHE A 29 3.52 17.37 -1.73
C PHE A 29 2.45 16.96 -0.71
N TRP A 30 2.80 16.09 0.24
CA TRP A 30 1.85 15.44 1.14
C TRP A 30 2.16 15.68 2.62
N ALA A 31 3.33 16.25 2.93
CA ALA A 31 3.80 16.52 4.29
C ALA A 31 2.84 17.32 5.20
N ARG A 32 1.83 18.01 4.64
CA ARG A 32 0.84 18.81 5.39
C ARG A 32 -0.60 18.36 5.19
N LYS A 33 -0.84 17.19 4.58
CA LYS A 33 -2.19 16.69 4.31
C LYS A 33 -2.40 15.43 5.13
N ASP A 34 -3.37 15.41 6.05
CA ASP A 34 -3.62 14.21 6.86
C ASP A 34 -4.98 13.57 6.58
N VAL A 35 -6.02 14.38 6.40
CA VAL A 35 -7.37 13.86 6.18
C VAL A 35 -7.53 13.34 4.75
N GLY A 36 -7.97 12.09 4.62
CA GLY A 36 -8.31 11.48 3.33
C GLY A 36 -7.13 11.03 2.48
N VAL A 37 -5.90 11.06 2.99
CA VAL A 37 -4.70 10.65 2.23
C VAL A 37 -4.15 9.28 2.63
N TRP A 38 -4.52 8.78 3.80
CA TRP A 38 -4.11 7.46 4.27
C TRP A 38 -4.71 6.35 3.41
N SER A 39 -3.91 5.34 3.13
CA SER A 39 -4.25 4.24 2.23
C SER A 39 -3.57 2.95 2.70
N ILE A 40 -3.97 1.81 2.13
CA ILE A 40 -3.12 0.61 2.14
C ILE A 40 -1.87 0.86 1.28
N PRO A 41 -0.71 0.26 1.60
CA PRO A 41 0.43 0.21 0.70
C PRO A 41 0.03 -0.48 -0.61
N LYS A 42 0.26 0.21 -1.73
CA LYS A 42 -0.22 -0.24 -3.04
C LYS A 42 0.48 0.54 -4.14
N GLY A 43 0.63 -0.13 -5.27
CA GLY A 43 1.08 0.53 -6.49
C GLY A 43 0.53 -0.14 -7.73
N GLU A 44 1.10 0.24 -8.85
CA GLU A 44 0.55 -0.04 -10.17
C GLU A 44 1.15 -1.33 -10.75
N TYR A 45 0.39 -1.99 -11.63
CA TYR A 45 0.84 -3.19 -12.34
C TYR A 45 0.26 -3.22 -13.76
N LEU A 46 0.83 -4.05 -14.63
CA LEU A 46 0.40 -4.18 -16.03
C LEU A 46 -0.63 -5.30 -16.18
N ASP A 47 -1.38 -5.24 -17.28
CA ASP A 47 -2.32 -6.31 -17.60
C ASP A 47 -1.55 -7.63 -17.85
N GLY A 48 -2.03 -8.72 -17.26
CA GLY A 48 -1.35 -10.01 -17.26
C GLY A 48 -0.38 -10.26 -16.10
N ASP A 49 0.03 -9.24 -15.34
CA ASP A 49 0.81 -9.44 -14.11
C ASP A 49 -0.06 -10.03 -12.99
N ASP A 50 0.56 -10.76 -12.06
CA ASP A 50 -0.11 -11.22 -10.84
C ASP A 50 -0.32 -10.03 -9.87
N PRO A 51 -1.58 -9.66 -9.55
CA PRO A 51 -1.85 -8.59 -8.59
C PRO A 51 -1.30 -8.89 -7.19
N TRP A 52 -1.20 -10.16 -6.78
CA TRP A 52 -0.63 -10.50 -5.48
C TRP A 52 0.89 -10.27 -5.44
N ALA A 53 1.60 -10.62 -6.50
CA ALA A 53 3.01 -10.28 -6.65
C ALA A 53 3.24 -8.77 -6.60
N ALA A 54 2.38 -7.99 -7.28
CA ALA A 54 2.42 -6.53 -7.24
C ALA A 54 2.18 -6.00 -5.81
N ALA A 55 1.14 -6.45 -5.11
CA ALA A 55 0.86 -6.02 -3.74
C ALA A 55 2.04 -6.29 -2.77
N GLN A 56 2.69 -7.45 -2.88
CA GLN A 56 3.86 -7.78 -2.06
C GLN A 56 5.10 -6.94 -2.41
N ARG A 57 5.31 -6.67 -3.70
CA ARG A 57 6.42 -5.82 -4.16
C ARG A 57 6.26 -4.40 -3.61
N GLU A 58 5.08 -3.81 -3.78
CA GLU A 58 4.74 -2.46 -3.33
C GLU A 58 4.82 -2.33 -1.81
N PHE A 59 4.33 -3.33 -1.06
CA PHE A 59 4.49 -3.36 0.39
C PHE A 59 5.96 -3.30 0.82
N ARG A 60 6.83 -4.06 0.15
CA ARG A 60 8.28 -4.05 0.41
C ARG A 60 8.92 -2.73 0.01
N GLU A 61 8.51 -2.12 -1.09
CA GLU A 61 9.02 -0.83 -1.54
C GLU A 61 8.61 0.31 -0.58
N GLU A 62 7.35 0.33 -0.16
CA GLU A 62 6.83 1.40 0.70
C GLU A 62 7.26 1.27 2.16
N LEU A 63 7.41 0.04 2.69
CA LEU A 63 7.72 -0.19 4.11
C LEU A 63 9.12 -0.74 4.36
N GLY A 64 9.82 -1.24 3.35
CA GLY A 64 11.10 -1.94 3.54
C GLY A 64 10.98 -3.31 4.21
N LEU A 65 9.75 -3.78 4.45
CA LEU A 65 9.43 -5.01 5.17
C LEU A 65 8.68 -5.98 4.25
N PRO A 66 8.83 -7.31 4.41
CA PRO A 66 7.98 -8.27 3.71
C PRO A 66 6.57 -8.26 4.30
N VAL A 67 5.58 -8.65 3.49
CA VAL A 67 4.25 -9.00 4.02
C VAL A 67 4.42 -10.18 4.99
N PRO A 68 3.86 -10.13 6.22
CA PRO A 68 4.01 -11.21 7.17
C PRO A 68 3.39 -12.51 6.66
N PRO A 69 3.91 -13.69 7.07
CA PRO A 69 3.28 -14.96 6.75
C PRO A 69 1.95 -15.07 7.52
N GLY A 70 0.85 -15.27 6.82
CA GLY A 70 -0.45 -15.42 7.45
C GLY A 70 -1.57 -15.75 6.47
N PRO A 71 -2.77 -16.12 6.97
CA PRO A 71 -3.94 -16.32 6.14
C PRO A 71 -4.23 -15.07 5.29
N ARG A 72 -4.33 -15.28 3.97
CA ARG A 72 -4.68 -14.24 3.01
C ARG A 72 -6.18 -14.24 2.75
N ILE A 73 -6.76 -13.05 2.68
CA ILE A 73 -8.12 -12.80 2.22
C ILE A 73 -8.02 -12.03 0.90
N ASP A 74 -8.76 -12.50 -0.10
CA ASP A 74 -8.84 -11.89 -1.41
C ASP A 74 -10.14 -11.07 -1.46
N PHE A 75 -10.02 -9.76 -1.68
CA PHE A 75 -11.21 -8.92 -1.90
C PHE A 75 -11.54 -8.84 -3.38
N GLY A 76 -12.82 -8.55 -3.66
CA GLY A 76 -13.24 -8.21 -5.01
C GLY A 76 -12.57 -6.90 -5.48
N PRO A 77 -12.20 -6.79 -6.77
CA PRO A 77 -11.60 -5.57 -7.30
C PRO A 77 -12.57 -4.39 -7.24
N LEU A 78 -12.06 -3.21 -6.87
CA LEU A 78 -12.83 -1.98 -6.74
C LEU A 78 -12.45 -0.99 -7.83
N LYS A 79 -13.42 -0.56 -8.65
CA LYS A 79 -13.21 0.51 -9.62
C LYS A 79 -13.45 1.89 -8.98
N GLN A 80 -12.43 2.75 -9.00
CA GLN A 80 -12.49 4.13 -8.53
C GLN A 80 -13.09 5.06 -9.60
N PRO A 81 -13.60 6.25 -9.22
CA PRO A 81 -14.12 7.23 -10.17
C PRO A 81 -13.13 7.67 -11.27
N SER A 82 -11.83 7.63 -10.99
CA SER A 82 -10.76 7.88 -11.96
C SER A 82 -10.65 6.80 -13.06
N GLY A 83 -11.36 5.69 -12.91
CA GLY A 83 -11.28 4.52 -13.79
C GLY A 83 -10.21 3.51 -13.37
N LYS A 84 -9.38 3.82 -12.35
CA LYS A 84 -8.41 2.88 -11.76
C LYS A 84 -9.15 1.74 -11.06
N VAL A 85 -8.72 0.51 -11.28
CA VAL A 85 -9.19 -0.70 -10.60
C VAL A 85 -8.16 -1.08 -9.55
N VAL A 86 -8.60 -1.23 -8.31
CA VAL A 86 -7.78 -1.62 -7.17
C VAL A 86 -8.13 -3.03 -6.76
N THR A 87 -7.16 -3.93 -6.81
CA THR A 87 -7.25 -5.29 -6.25
C THR A 87 -6.64 -5.27 -4.85
N ALA A 88 -7.44 -5.52 -3.83
CA ALA A 88 -6.98 -5.49 -2.44
C ALA A 88 -6.90 -6.90 -1.87
N PHE A 89 -5.91 -7.12 -1.03
CA PHE A 89 -5.77 -8.31 -0.21
C PHE A 89 -5.71 -7.90 1.27
N ALA A 90 -6.03 -8.82 2.18
CA ALA A 90 -5.68 -8.69 3.59
C ALA A 90 -4.86 -9.89 4.05
N VAL A 91 -3.94 -9.66 4.98
CA VAL A 91 -3.16 -10.71 5.64
C VAL A 91 -3.23 -10.52 7.14
N ALA A 92 -3.64 -11.56 7.86
CA ALA A 92 -3.56 -11.56 9.31
C ALA A 92 -2.09 -11.71 9.74
N GLY A 93 -1.57 -10.78 10.53
CA GLY A 93 -0.20 -10.85 11.01
C GLY A 93 0.13 -9.79 12.03
N ASP A 94 1.04 -10.11 12.96
CA ASP A 94 1.66 -9.12 13.81
C ASP A 94 2.95 -8.62 13.12
N LEU A 95 2.98 -7.34 12.79
CA LEU A 95 4.11 -6.71 12.10
C LEU A 95 4.69 -5.62 13.00
N ASP A 96 5.97 -5.77 13.32
CA ASP A 96 6.75 -4.70 13.93
C ASP A 96 7.16 -3.70 12.84
N VAL A 97 6.67 -2.48 12.96
CA VAL A 97 6.92 -1.37 12.01
C VAL A 97 8.03 -0.43 12.48
N SER A 98 8.73 -0.75 13.59
CA SER A 98 9.82 0.09 14.12
C SER A 98 10.97 0.28 13.12
N GLU A 99 11.20 -0.70 12.25
CA GLU A 99 12.21 -0.66 11.19
C GLU A 99 11.63 -0.33 9.80
N ALA A 100 10.39 0.15 9.73
CA ALA A 100 9.79 0.51 8.45
C ALA A 100 10.55 1.67 7.79
N ARG A 101 11.05 1.44 6.57
CA ARG A 101 11.80 2.40 5.77
C ARG A 101 11.38 2.27 4.30
N SER A 102 10.78 3.34 3.79
CA SER A 102 10.41 3.41 2.37
C SER A 102 11.64 3.49 1.48
N ASN A 103 11.47 3.10 0.21
CA ASN A 103 12.47 3.32 -0.82
C ASN A 103 12.69 4.82 -1.09
N THR A 104 13.77 5.10 -1.83
CA THR A 104 14.10 6.46 -2.26
C THR A 104 13.84 6.60 -3.75
N PHE A 105 13.40 7.79 -4.16
CA PHE A 105 13.24 8.16 -5.55
C PHE A 105 13.75 9.59 -5.77
N GLU A 106 14.10 9.91 -7.01
CA GLU A 106 14.49 11.27 -7.39
C GLU A 106 13.26 12.10 -7.71
N LEU A 107 13.23 13.33 -7.19
CA LEU A 107 12.16 14.29 -7.43
C LEU A 107 12.76 15.65 -7.74
N GLU A 108 12.37 16.23 -8.87
CA GLU A 108 12.65 17.64 -9.17
C GLU A 108 11.96 18.53 -8.12
N TRP A 109 12.77 19.27 -7.36
CA TRP A 109 12.27 20.13 -6.30
C TRP A 109 13.16 21.36 -6.07
N PRO A 110 12.63 22.61 -6.17
CA PRO A 110 11.26 22.95 -6.53
C PRO A 110 11.00 22.70 -8.03
N LYS A 111 9.73 22.52 -8.41
CA LYS A 111 9.34 22.30 -9.81
C LYS A 111 9.81 23.46 -10.70
N GLY A 112 10.56 23.16 -11.76
CA GLY A 112 11.09 24.12 -12.74
C GLY A 112 12.49 24.66 -12.44
N SER A 113 13.31 23.93 -11.67
CA SER A 113 14.68 24.34 -11.27
C SER A 113 15.76 23.78 -12.17
#